data_AF-A0A2E4EET3-F1
#
_entry.id   AF-A0A2E4EET3-F1
#
_cell.length_a   1.000
_cell.length_b   1.000
_cell.length_c   1.000
_cell.angle_alpha   90.00
_cell.angle_beta   90.00
_cell.angle_gamma   90.00
#
_symmetry.space_group_name_H-M   'P 1'
#
loop_
_entity.id
_entity.type
_entity.pdbx_description
1 polymer ?
#
loop_
_entity_poly.entity_id
_entity_poly.type
_entity_poly.pdbx_seq_one_letter_code
_entity_poly.pdbx_strand_id
1 'polypeptide(L)'
;MPGEGSAFNMISVLKNNKALLRNKNFFLLRSEYLKAAEKRNIDLQKASPEELKKVRNELIEYNKKQTRKKILGLLIVLVATPLLIWGAIILGQWIFGDSPDLKILKKESLDQIR
;
A
#
# COMPACT_ATOMS: atom_id res chain seq x y z
N MET A 1 -17.44 32.82 -16.96
CA MET A 1 -16.16 32.26 -17.44
C MET A 1 -16.17 30.74 -17.26
N PRO A 2 -16.04 29.95 -18.34
CA PRO A 2 -16.01 28.50 -18.25
C PRO A 2 -14.64 28.04 -17.72
N GLY A 3 -14.54 27.68 -16.45
CA GLY A 3 -13.29 27.18 -15.86
C GLY A 3 -13.22 27.26 -14.33
N GLU A 4 -13.91 28.23 -13.72
CA GLU A 4 -13.85 28.48 -12.28
C GLU A 4 -14.52 27.37 -11.45
N GLY A 5 -15.58 26.75 -11.98
CA GLY A 5 -16.29 25.65 -11.30
C GLY A 5 -15.47 24.35 -11.17
N SER A 6 -14.55 24.08 -12.10
CA SER A 6 -13.71 22.87 -12.09
C SER A 6 -12.66 22.92 -10.99
N ALA A 7 -11.97 24.06 -10.87
CA ALA A 7 -10.99 24.28 -9.81
C ALA A 7 -11.66 24.29 -8.42
N PHE A 8 -12.84 24.90 -8.30
CA PHE A 8 -13.59 24.92 -7.04
C PHE A 8 -14.06 23.50 -6.63
N ASN A 9 -14.52 22.70 -7.59
CA ASN A 9 -14.85 21.29 -7.34
C ASN A 9 -13.63 20.48 -6.94
N MET A 10 -12.47 20.68 -7.58
CA MET A 10 -11.24 19.99 -7.21
C MET A 10 -10.79 20.36 -5.79
N ILE A 11 -10.86 21.64 -5.40
CA ILE A 11 -10.55 22.10 -4.05
C ILE A 11 -11.54 21.52 -3.03
N SER A 12 -12.83 21.49 -3.35
CA SER A 12 -13.87 20.88 -2.52
C SER A 12 -13.62 19.38 -2.29
N VAL A 13 -13.31 18.64 -3.36
CA VAL A 13 -12.99 17.21 -3.31
C VAL A 13 -11.72 16.96 -2.49
N LEU A 14 -10.68 17.77 -2.65
CA LEU A 14 -9.45 17.66 -1.84
C LEU A 14 -9.70 17.97 -0.37
N LYS A 15 -10.52 18.99 -0.06
CA LYS A 15 -10.87 19.39 1.31
C LYS A 15 -11.73 18.32 2.00
N ASN A 16 -12.71 17.76 1.30
CA ASN A 16 -13.56 16.69 1.82
C ASN A 16 -12.78 15.37 1.97
N ASN A 17 -11.84 15.05 1.07
CA ASN A 17 -10.95 13.90 1.24
C ASN A 17 -9.97 14.08 2.41
N LYS A 18 -9.44 15.29 2.64
CA LYS A 18 -8.64 15.61 3.84
C LYS A 18 -9.46 15.47 5.13
N ALA A 19 -10.72 15.90 5.12
CA ALA A 19 -11.63 15.72 6.24
C ALA A 19 -11.92 14.23 6.50
N LEU A 20 -12.09 13.42 5.45
CA LEU A 20 -12.23 11.95 5.55
C LEU A 20 -10.95 11.27 6.06
N LEU A 21 -9.76 11.78 5.70
CA LEU A 21 -8.48 11.32 6.28
C LEU A 21 -8.34 11.72 7.76
N ARG A 22 -8.90 12.87 8.18
CA ARG A 22 -8.90 13.34 9.57
C ARG A 22 -9.96 12.67 10.45
N ASN A 23 -11.09 12.27 9.85
CA ASN A 23 -12.22 11.61 10.50
C ASN A 23 -12.24 10.09 10.27
N LYS A 24 -11.11 9.49 9.90
CA LYS A 24 -10.96 8.05 10.11
C LYS A 24 -11.07 7.83 11.61
N ASN A 25 -12.19 7.22 12.02
CA ASN A 25 -12.25 6.29 13.12
C ASN A 25 -12.74 6.80 14.48
N PHE A 26 -13.78 7.63 14.64
CA PHE A 26 -14.33 7.76 16.00
C PHE A 26 -14.73 6.39 16.60
N PHE A 27 -15.35 5.53 15.78
CA PHE A 27 -15.71 4.16 16.15
C PHE A 27 -14.52 3.18 16.15
N LEU A 28 -13.62 3.28 15.17
CA LEU A 28 -12.46 2.41 15.07
C LEU A 28 -11.41 2.74 16.16
N LEU A 29 -11.24 4.01 16.53
CA LEU A 29 -10.43 4.43 17.67
C LEU A 29 -11.05 3.92 18.96
N ARG A 30 -12.38 4.07 19.15
CA ARG A 30 -13.08 3.48 20.31
C ARG A 30 -12.85 1.97 20.39
N SER A 31 -12.93 1.26 19.26
CA SER A 31 -12.69 -0.19 19.22
C SER A 31 -11.23 -0.57 19.53
N GLU A 32 -10.25 0.20 19.07
CA GLU A 32 -8.83 -0.02 19.38
C GLU A 32 -8.53 0.27 20.85
N TYR A 33 -9.12 1.33 21.42
CA TYR A 33 -9.03 1.64 22.84
C TYR A 33 -9.70 0.57 23.70
N LEU A 34 -10.88 0.06 23.30
CA LEU A 34 -11.54 -1.04 24.00
C LEU A 34 -10.69 -2.31 23.98
N LYS A 35 -10.11 -2.68 22.83
CA LYS A 35 -9.20 -3.82 22.73
C LYS A 35 -7.93 -3.66 23.58
N ALA A 36 -7.36 -2.46 23.62
CA ALA A 36 -6.19 -2.18 24.44
C ALA A 36 -6.50 -2.21 25.95
N ALA A 37 -7.69 -1.74 26.34
CA ALA A 37 -8.16 -1.74 27.72
C ALA A 37 -8.55 -3.15 28.20
N GLU A 38 -9.24 -3.92 27.36
CA GLU A 38 -9.60 -5.32 27.60
C GLU A 38 -8.34 -6.18 27.81
N LYS A 39 -7.30 -5.98 26.99
CA LYS A 39 -6.01 -6.64 27.16
C LYS A 39 -5.35 -6.39 28.53
N ARG A 40 -5.71 -5.30 29.22
CA ARG A 40 -5.18 -4.95 30.54
C ARG A 40 -6.20 -5.10 31.68
N ASN A 41 -7.42 -5.58 31.41
CA ASN A 41 -8.52 -5.57 32.38
C ASN A 41 -8.76 -4.19 33.01
N ILE A 42 -8.56 -3.11 32.25
CA ILE A 42 -8.78 -1.74 32.75
C ILE A 42 -10.19 -1.31 32.35
N ASP A 43 -11.00 -0.95 33.35
CA ASP A 43 -12.32 -0.37 33.13
C ASP A 43 -12.15 1.10 32.72
N LEU A 44 -12.32 1.39 31.42
CA LEU A 44 -12.09 2.71 30.83
C LEU A 44 -12.94 3.83 31.48
N GLN A 45 -14.05 3.48 32.13
CA GLN A 45 -14.90 4.43 32.84
C GLN A 45 -14.38 4.80 34.23
N LYS A 46 -13.50 3.98 34.82
CA LYS A 46 -12.90 4.19 36.16
C LYS A 46 -11.40 4.48 36.11
N ALA A 47 -10.80 4.43 34.92
CA ALA A 47 -9.37 4.58 34.73
C ALA A 47 -8.86 5.98 35.11
N SER A 48 -7.73 6.01 35.80
CA SER A 48 -7.03 7.25 36.11
C SER A 48 -6.56 7.96 34.82
N PRO A 49 -6.49 9.31 34.79
CA PRO A 49 -5.94 10.04 33.65
C PRO A 49 -4.50 9.60 33.28
N GLU A 50 -3.74 9.08 34.23
CA GLU A 50 -2.41 8.54 33.99
C GLU A 50 -2.44 7.19 33.25
N GLU A 51 -3.42 6.34 33.57
CA GLU A 51 -3.62 5.04 32.92
C GLU A 51 -4.11 5.22 31.48
N LEU A 52 -5.02 6.17 31.25
CA LEU A 52 -5.46 6.55 29.91
C LEU A 52 -4.30 7.06 29.04
N LYS A 53 -3.35 7.81 29.64
CA LYS A 53 -2.16 8.27 28.93
C LYS A 53 -1.24 7.11 28.54
N LYS A 54 -1.09 6.10 29.40
CA LYS A 54 -0.33 4.86 29.10
C LYS A 54 -0.97 4.09 27.94
N VAL A 55 -2.29 3.86 27.99
CA VAL A 55 -3.04 3.19 26.91
C VAL A 55 -2.88 3.93 25.59
N ARG A 56 -2.97 5.26 25.59
CA ARG A 56 -2.76 6.09 24.40
C ARG A 56 -1.37 5.94 23.81
N ASN A 57 -0.33 5.97 24.63
CA ASN A 57 1.05 5.84 24.17
C ASN A 57 1.31 4.47 23.55
N GLU A 58 0.77 3.40 24.15
CA GLU A 58 0.86 2.05 23.61
C GLU A 58 0.14 1.90 22.27
N LEU A 59 -1.03 2.51 22.11
CA LEU A 59 -1.75 2.54 20.84
C LEU A 59 -0.91 3.22 19.74
N ILE A 60 -0.25 4.33 20.08
CA ILE A 60 0.62 5.08 19.16
C ILE A 60 1.81 4.21 18.75
N GLU A 61 2.47 3.54 19.69
CA GLU A 61 3.60 2.66 19.39
C GLU A 61 3.20 1.45 18.54
N TYR A 62 2.06 0.84 18.87
CA TYR A 62 1.51 -0.29 18.12
C TYR A 62 1.21 0.13 16.68
N ASN A 63 0.56 1.28 16.48
CA ASN A 63 0.23 1.80 15.15
C ASN A 63 1.49 2.19 14.36
N LYS A 64 2.55 2.70 15.02
CA LYS A 64 3.86 2.92 14.38
C LYS A 64 4.48 1.60 13.91
N LYS A 65 4.47 0.55 14.73
CA LYS A 65 5.01 -0.77 14.37
C LYS A 65 4.23 -1.39 13.20
N GLN A 66 2.91 -1.32 13.23
CA GLN A 66 2.07 -1.84 12.14
C GLN A 66 2.28 -1.07 10.84
N THR A 67 2.38 0.25 10.92
CA THR A 67 2.68 1.08 9.75
C THR A 67 4.03 0.74 9.14
N ARG A 68 5.08 0.53 9.97
CA ARG A 68 6.38 0.07 9.49
C ARG A 68 6.31 -1.27 8.78
N LYS A 69 5.59 -2.25 9.34
CA LYS A 69 5.40 -3.57 8.68
C LYS A 69 4.70 -3.45 7.33
N LYS A 70 3.66 -2.61 7.24
CA LYS A 70 2.94 -2.34 5.99
C LYS A 70 3.84 -1.68 4.95
N ILE A 71 4.63 -0.68 5.35
CA ILE A 71 5.59 -0.02 4.46
C ILE A 71 6.65 -1.03 3.98
N LEU A 72 7.18 -1.86 4.87
CA LEU A 72 8.16 -2.89 4.51
C LEU A 72 7.57 -3.90 3.51
N GLY A 73 6.35 -4.36 3.75
CA GLY A 73 5.63 -5.25 2.82
C GLY A 73 5.41 -4.61 1.46
N LEU A 74 5.06 -3.32 1.42
CA LEU A 74 4.89 -2.58 0.17
C LEU A 74 6.21 -2.46 -0.60
N LEU A 75 7.33 -2.20 0.09
CA LEU A 75 8.66 -2.18 -0.52
C LEU A 75 9.03 -3.55 -1.10
N ILE A 76 8.75 -4.65 -0.38
CA ILE A 76 9.01 -6.00 -0.87
C ILE A 76 8.23 -6.27 -2.16
N VAL A 77 6.93 -5.95 -2.20
CA VAL A 77 6.11 -6.15 -3.40
C VAL A 77 6.60 -5.29 -4.56
N LEU A 78 7.01 -4.05 -4.29
CA LEU A 78 7.53 -3.13 -5.30
C LEU A 78 8.80 -3.65 -5.97
N VAL A 79 9.66 -4.36 -5.23
CA VAL A 79 10.91 -4.95 -5.76
C VAL A 79 10.69 -6.35 -6.32
N ALA A 80 9.84 -7.17 -5.69
CA ALA A 80 9.60 -8.55 -6.11
C ALA A 80 8.89 -8.60 -7.48
N THR A 81 7.94 -7.70 -7.73
CA THR A 81 7.16 -7.68 -8.98
C THR A 81 8.04 -7.52 -10.22
N PRO A 82 8.90 -6.49 -10.35
CA PRO A 82 9.77 -6.34 -11.51
C PRO A 82 10.80 -7.48 -11.62
N LEU A 83 11.29 -8.02 -10.50
CA LEU A 83 12.20 -9.17 -10.52
C LEU A 83 11.53 -10.42 -11.10
N LEU A 84 10.27 -10.69 -10.74
CA LEU A 84 9.52 -11.82 -11.29
C LEU A 84 9.26 -11.65 -12.79
N ILE A 85 8.91 -10.44 -13.23
CA ILE A 85 8.72 -10.13 -14.65
C ILE A 85 10.03 -10.35 -15.42
N TRP A 86 11.15 -9.82 -14.91
CA TRP A 86 12.46 -9.98 -15.52
C TRP A 86 12.88 -11.45 -15.60
N GLY A 87 12.69 -12.21 -14.51
CA GLY A 87 12.95 -13.65 -14.48
C GLY A 87 12.10 -14.43 -15.49
N ALA A 88 10.82 -14.08 -15.64
CA ALA A 88 9.94 -14.70 -16.64
C ALA A 88 10.40 -14.43 -18.08
N ILE A 89 10.91 -13.23 -18.37
CA ILE A 89 11.47 -12.90 -19.69
C ILE A 89 12.71 -13.74 -19.99
N ILE A 90 13.64 -13.85 -19.04
CA ILE A 90 14.86 -14.66 -19.21
C ILE A 90 14.49 -16.14 -19.40
N LEU A 91 13.58 -16.67 -18.58
CA LEU A 91 13.10 -18.04 -18.72
C LEU A 91 12.43 -18.27 -20.07
N GLY A 92 11.60 -17.34 -20.53
CA GLY A 92 11.00 -17.41 -21.86
C GLY A 92 12.06 -17.39 -22.97
N GLN A 93 13.06 -16.51 -22.88
CA GLN A 93 14.16 -16.48 -23.86
C GLN A 93 14.99 -17.77 -23.84
N TRP A 94 15.21 -18.38 -22.68
CA TRP A 94 15.92 -19.65 -22.60
C TRP A 94 15.11 -20.80 -23.21
N ILE A 95 13.82 -20.90 -22.88
CA ILE A 95 12.93 -21.97 -23.38
C ILE A 95 12.66 -21.84 -24.88
N PHE A 96 12.42 -20.62 -25.37
CA PHE A 96 11.99 -20.39 -26.76
C PHE A 96 13.12 -19.90 -27.68
N GLY A 97 14.22 -19.37 -27.14
CA GLY A 97 15.37 -18.92 -27.93
C GLY A 97 16.17 -20.05 -28.56
N ASP A 98 16.10 -21.25 -27.98
CA ASP A 98 16.70 -22.46 -28.54
C ASP A 98 15.79 -23.22 -29.51
N SER A 99 14.56 -22.74 -29.73
CA SER A 99 13.67 -23.32 -30.74
C SER A 99 14.24 -23.07 -32.15
N PRO A 100 14.58 -24.13 -32.92
CA PRO A 100 15.20 -23.99 -34.23
C PRO A 100 14.33 -23.23 -35.24
N ASP A 101 13.00 -23.30 -35.10
CA ASP A 101 12.03 -22.65 -36.00
C ASP A 101 12.11 -21.11 -35.96
N LEU A 102 12.44 -20.53 -34.81
CA LEU A 102 12.59 -19.07 -34.65
C LEU A 102 13.89 -18.54 -35.27
N LYS A 103 14.94 -19.37 -35.31
CA LYS A 103 16.22 -19.02 -35.96
C LYS A 103 16.08 -19.01 -37.48
N ILE A 104 15.25 -19.90 -38.04
CA ILE A 104 14.96 -19.98 -39.48
C ILE A 104 14.15 -18.76 -39.92
N LEU A 105 13.07 -18.41 -39.22
CA LEU A 105 12.24 -17.23 -39.53
C LEU A 105 13.02 -15.91 -39.43
N LYS A 106 13.89 -15.77 -38.42
CA LYS A 106 14.75 -14.59 -38.28
C LYS A 106 15.76 -14.48 -39.42
N LYS A 107 16.30 -15.61 -39.89
CA LYS A 107 17.23 -15.65 -41.03
C LYS A 107 16.53 -15.28 -42.34
N GLU A 108 15.35 -15.85 -42.61
CA GLU A 108 14.55 -15.51 -43.81
C GLU A 108 14.13 -14.03 -43.84
N SER A 109 13.77 -13.44 -42.69
CA SER A 109 13.43 -12.01 -42.63
C SER A 109 14.63 -11.08 -42.88
N LEU A 110 15.85 -11.50 -42.54
CA LEU A 110 17.07 -10.72 -42.76
C LEU A 110 17.53 -10.79 -44.22
N ASP A 111 17.32 -11.95 -44.87
CA ASP A 111 17.64 -12.13 -46.28
C ASP A 111 16.65 -11.40 -47.22
N GLN A 112 15.40 -11.13 -46.79
CA GLN A 112 14.44 -10.32 -47.57
C GLN A 112 14.67 -8.80 -47.54
N ILE A 113 15.48 -8.30 -46.61
CA ILE A 113 15.78 -6.86 -46.46
C ILE A 113 17.04 -6.46 -47.25
N ARG A 114 17.78 -7.44 -47.79
CA ARG A 114 19.02 -7.25 -48.53
C ARG A 114 18.81 -7.34 -50.05
#